data_AF-A0A3B9MPN2-F1
#
_entry.id   AF-A0A3B9MPN2-F1
#
_cell.length_a   1.000
_cell.length_b   1.000
_cell.length_c   1.000
_cell.angle_alpha   90.00
_cell.angle_beta   90.00
_cell.angle_gamma   90.00
#
_symmetry.space_group_name_H-M   'P 1'
#
loop_
_entity.id
_entity.type
_entity.pdbx_description
1 polymer ?
#
loop_
_entity_poly.entity_id
_entity_poly.type
_entity_poly.pdbx_seq_one_letter_code
_entity_poly.pdbx_strand_id
1 'polypeptide(L)'
;FMGHSMSDPGNYRTRAEIERHQERDPIKLFSASLKEEGVLTDSEFQSIEAEVKEQVEQAVRFAEESPLPAPEELFTDVYANPIEPGKH
;
A
#
# COMPACT_ATOMS: atom_id res chain seq x y z
N PHE A 1 9.06 7.28 4.64
CA PHE A 1 10.46 7.01 4.27
C PHE A 1 10.96 5.85 5.11
N MET A 2 11.01 4.64 4.55
CA MET A 2 11.32 3.40 5.25
C MET A 2 12.51 2.70 4.60
N GLY A 3 12.99 1.61 5.22
CA GLY A 3 13.99 0.71 4.65
C GLY A 3 13.49 0.04 3.36
N HIS A 4 14.33 -0.82 2.78
CA HIS A 4 14.06 -1.44 1.49
C HIS A 4 12.80 -2.33 1.49
N SER A 5 12.46 -2.91 2.64
CA SER A 5 11.29 -3.75 2.84
C SER A 5 10.83 -3.71 4.30
N MET A 6 9.72 -4.38 4.60
CA MET A 6 9.20 -4.52 5.97
C MET A 6 10.21 -5.15 6.95
N SER A 7 11.18 -5.92 6.45
CA SER A 7 12.21 -6.58 7.26
C SER A 7 13.52 -5.79 7.36
N ASP A 8 13.71 -4.73 6.56
CA ASP A 8 14.91 -3.90 6.59
C ASP A 8 14.70 -2.67 7.50
N PRO A 9 15.42 -2.57 8.63
CA PRO A 9 15.30 -1.43 9.53
C PRO A 9 15.87 -0.12 8.96
N GLY A 10 16.63 -0.16 7.85
CA GLY A 10 17.10 1.05 7.17
C GLY A 10 18.26 1.78 7.87
N ASN A 11 19.01 1.10 8.75
CA ASN A 11 20.05 1.69 9.61
C ASN A 11 21.26 2.30 8.86
N TYR A 12 21.33 2.17 7.53
CA TYR A 12 22.38 2.74 6.69
C TYR A 12 22.10 4.21 6.28
N ARG A 13 20.91 4.74 6.56
CA ARG A 13 20.56 6.14 6.26
C ARG A 13 20.59 6.98 7.52
N THR A 14 21.09 8.21 7.39
CA THR A 14 21.11 9.14 8.52
C THR A 14 19.73 9.78 8.73
N ARG A 15 19.44 10.19 9.97
CA ARG A 15 18.21 10.92 10.29
C ARG A 15 18.09 12.22 9.48
N ALA A 16 19.18 12.96 9.35
CA ALA A 16 19.22 14.21 8.59
C ALA A 16 18.91 14.00 7.10
N GLU A 17 19.39 12.90 6.51
CA GLU A 17 19.04 12.56 5.13
C GLU A 17 17.54 12.28 4.99
N ILE A 18 16.97 11.48 5.90
CA ILE A 18 15.54 11.17 5.90
C ILE A 18 14.73 12.45 6.03
N GLU A 19 15.01 13.30 7.03
CA GLU A 19 14.32 14.58 7.28
C GLU A 19 14.32 15.48 6.03
N ARG A 20 15.49 15.67 5.40
CA ARG A 20 15.62 16.42 4.13
C ARG A 20 14.73 15.85 3.02
N HIS A 21 14.51 14.54 2.98
CA HIS A 21 13.60 13.93 2.02
C HIS A 21 12.13 14.13 2.41
N GLN A 22 11.77 14.14 3.71
CA GLN A 22 10.41 14.43 4.17
C GLN A 22 9.99 15.87 3.86
N GLU A 23 10.93 16.81 3.94
CA GLU A 23 10.69 18.20 3.52
C GLU A 23 10.29 18.31 2.03
N ARG A 24 10.70 17.32 1.22
CA ARG A 24 10.44 17.24 -0.22
C ARG A 24 9.33 16.25 -0.56
N ASP A 25 8.48 15.90 0.40
CA ASP A 25 7.36 15.01 0.17
C ASP A 25 6.43 15.59 -0.94
N PRO A 26 6.25 14.89 -2.07
CA PRO A 26 5.46 15.41 -3.18
C PRO A 26 3.98 15.62 -2.81
N ILE A 27 3.42 14.82 -1.90
CA ILE A 27 2.03 14.97 -1.47
C ILE A 27 1.88 16.27 -0.68
N LYS A 28 2.82 16.54 0.24
CA LYS A 28 2.85 17.79 1.01
C LYS A 28 3.03 19.01 0.11
N LEU A 29 3.96 18.95 -0.83
CA LEU A 29 4.24 20.07 -1.74
C LEU A 29 3.06 20.35 -2.68
N PHE A 30 2.47 19.30 -3.25
CA PHE A 30 1.37 19.45 -4.19
C PHE A 30 0.08 19.91 -3.50
N SER A 31 -0.27 19.33 -2.35
CA SER A 31 -1.43 19.79 -1.56
C SER A 31 -1.29 21.25 -1.11
N ALA A 32 -0.09 21.71 -0.76
CA ALA A 32 0.15 23.12 -0.46
C ALA A 32 -0.07 24.01 -1.68
N SER A 33 0.43 23.60 -2.86
CA SER A 33 0.24 24.36 -4.11
C SER A 33 -1.24 24.48 -4.48
N LEU A 34 -2.00 23.39 -4.37
CA LEU A 34 -3.44 23.40 -4.63
C LEU A 34 -4.22 24.28 -3.65
N LYS A 35 -3.79 24.36 -2.39
CA LYS A 35 -4.37 25.24 -1.38
C LYS A 35 -4.09 26.71 -1.68
N GLU A 36 -2.86 27.02 -2.11
CA GLU A 36 -2.48 28.38 -2.52
C GLU A 36 -3.29 28.85 -3.74
N GLU A 37 -3.55 27.96 -4.69
CA GLU A 37 -4.39 28.24 -5.86
C GLU A 37 -5.90 28.23 -5.57
N GLY A 38 -6.31 27.91 -4.33
CA GLY A 38 -7.72 27.84 -3.92
C GLY A 38 -8.50 26.66 -4.51
N VAL A 39 -7.80 25.66 -5.06
CA VAL A 39 -8.37 24.44 -5.67
C VAL A 39 -8.72 23.40 -4.61
N LEU A 40 -8.02 23.42 -3.48
CA LEU A 40 -8.17 22.45 -2.39
C LEU A 40 -8.24 23.18 -1.05
N THR A 41 -9.18 22.80 -0.20
CA THR A 41 -9.25 23.27 1.19
C THR A 41 -8.68 22.23 2.16
N ASP A 42 -8.36 22.66 3.39
CA ASP A 42 -7.95 21.73 4.45
C ASP A 42 -9.04 20.70 4.77
N SER A 43 -10.30 21.11 4.76
CA SER A 43 -11.43 20.22 5.01
C SER A 43 -11.56 19.14 3.93
N GLU A 44 -11.45 19.53 2.66
CA GLU A 44 -11.51 18.58 1.54
C GLU A 44 -10.33 17.61 1.57
N PHE A 45 -9.13 18.10 1.87
CA PHE A 45 -7.95 17.23 2.01
C PHE A 45 -8.14 16.20 3.13
N GLN A 46 -8.64 16.62 4.30
CA GLN A 46 -8.95 15.71 5.40
C GLN A 46 -10.04 14.70 5.05
N SER A 47 -11.06 15.10 4.28
CA SER A 47 -12.09 14.18 3.79
C SER A 47 -11.50 13.11 2.87
N ILE A 48 -10.60 13.49 1.96
CA ILE A 48 -9.89 12.54 1.08
C ILE A 48 -9.04 11.56 1.92
N GLU A 49 -8.29 12.05 2.90
CA GLU A 49 -7.49 11.19 3.78
C GLU A 49 -8.37 10.18 4.54
N ALA A 50 -9.52 10.63 5.06
CA ALA A 50 -10.46 9.77 5.75
C ALA A 50 -11.08 8.71 4.83
N GLU A 51 -11.47 9.09 3.62
CA GLU A 51 -12.03 8.16 2.63
C GLU A 51 -11.01 7.08 2.24
N VAL A 52 -9.77 7.48 1.92
CA VAL A 52 -8.70 6.54 1.56
C VAL A 52 -8.40 5.60 2.71
N LYS A 53 -8.38 6.11 3.95
CA LYS A 53 -8.17 5.27 5.13
C LYS A 53 -9.27 4.22 5.28
N GLU A 54 -10.54 4.60 5.13
CA GLU A 54 -11.66 3.66 5.20
C GLU A 54 -11.57 2.59 4.09
N GLN A 55 -11.23 2.98 2.86
CA GLN A 55 -11.04 2.04 1.76
C GLN A 55 -9.92 1.02 2.04
N VAL A 56 -8.80 1.47 2.59
CA VAL A 56 -7.69 0.59 2.98
C VAL A 56 -8.12 -0.36 4.10
N GLU A 57 -8.81 0.13 5.12
CA GLU A 57 -9.31 -0.71 6.21
C GLU A 57 -10.32 -1.76 5.72
N GLN A 58 -11.21 -1.40 4.79
CA GLN A 58 -12.12 -2.34 4.15
C GLN A 58 -11.37 -3.41 3.34
N ALA A 59 -10.35 -3.03 2.58
CA ALA A 59 -9.53 -3.97 1.81
C ALA A 59 -8.76 -4.93 2.72
N VAL A 60 -8.23 -4.44 3.85
CA VAL A 60 -7.56 -5.28 4.85
C VAL A 60 -8.56 -6.25 5.48
N ARG A 61 -9.71 -5.79 5.93
CA ARG A 61 -10.77 -6.67 6.50
C ARG A 61 -11.18 -7.75 5.50
N PHE A 62 -11.42 -7.37 4.25
CA PHE A 62 -11.74 -8.33 3.19
C PHE A 62 -10.65 -9.39 3.02
N ALA A 63 -9.38 -8.99 3.03
CA ALA A 63 -8.26 -9.92 2.90
C ALA A 63 -8.12 -10.86 4.11
N GLU A 64 -8.34 -10.36 5.33
CA GLU A 64 -8.27 -11.15 6.57
C GLU A 64 -9.44 -12.11 6.74
N GLU A 65 -10.65 -11.71 6.31
CA GLU A 65 -11.87 -12.52 6.37
C GLU A 65 -12.01 -13.49 5.20
N SER A 66 -11.22 -13.32 4.14
CA SER A 66 -11.23 -14.21 2.98
C SER A 66 -10.78 -15.62 3.39
N PRO A 67 -11.49 -16.67 2.95
CA PRO A 67 -11.06 -18.03 3.23
C PRO A 67 -9.70 -18.30 2.60
N LEU A 68 -8.88 -19.12 3.26
CA LEU A 68 -7.67 -19.64 2.65
C LEU A 68 -8.03 -20.47 1.40
N PRO A 69 -7.17 -20.46 0.37
CA PRO A 69 -7.39 -21.30 -0.81
C PRO A 69 -7.45 -22.77 -0.40
N ALA A 70 -8.24 -23.55 -1.14
CA ALA A 70 -8.31 -24.99 -0.95
C ALA A 70 -6.94 -25.62 -1.27
N PRO A 71 -6.51 -26.72 -0.60
CA PRO A 71 -5.22 -27.35 -0.88
C PRO A 71 -5.02 -27.74 -2.35
N GLU A 72 -6.10 -28.03 -3.08
CA GLU A 72 -6.09 -28.38 -4.50
C GLU A 72 -5.61 -27.22 -5.40
N GLU A 73 -5.77 -25.96 -4.95
CA GLU A 73 -5.27 -24.76 -5.65
C GLU A 73 -3.74 -24.74 -5.75
N LEU A 74 -3.03 -25.58 -5.00
CA LEU A 74 -1.58 -25.70 -5.14
C LEU A 74 -1.16 -26.25 -6.51
N PHE A 75 -2.04 -26.99 -7.20
CA PHE A 75 -1.74 -27.69 -8.45
C PHE A 75 -2.35 -27.01 -9.69
N THR A 76 -3.14 -25.95 -9.50
CA THR A 76 -3.70 -25.13 -10.58
C THR A 76 -2.65 -24.13 -11.09
N ASP A 77 -2.85 -23.58 -12.30
CA ASP A 77 -2.00 -22.55 -12.94
C ASP A 77 -0.52 -22.90 -13.22
N VAL A 78 -0.09 -24.15 -12.97
CA VAL A 78 1.26 -24.64 -13.35
C VAL A 78 1.34 -24.95 -14.85
N TYR A 79 0.26 -25.47 -15.43
CA TYR A 79 0.12 -25.78 -16.86
C TYR A 79 -1.23 -25.27 -17.37
N ALA A 80 -1.33 -25.04 -18.68
CA ALA A 80 -2.58 -24.57 -19.31
C ALA A 80 -3.77 -25.52 -19.06
N ASN A 81 -3.49 -26.82 -18.87
CA ASN A 81 -4.48 -27.80 -18.43
C ASN A 81 -4.10 -28.29 -17.01
N PRO A 82 -5.04 -28.33 -16.06
CA PRO A 82 -4.78 -28.83 -14.71
C PRO A 82 -4.30 -30.29 -14.74
N ILE A 83 -3.31 -30.61 -13.90
CA ILE A 83 -2.88 -31.99 -13.68
C ILE A 83 -3.70 -32.53 -12.49
N GLU A 84 -4.43 -33.63 -12.70
CA GLU A 84 -5.15 -34.29 -11.61
C GLU A 84 -4.15 -34.97 -10.65
N PRO A 85 -4.18 -34.65 -9.34
CA PRO A 85 -3.28 -35.29 -8.37
C PRO A 85 -3.52 -36.81 -8.32
N GLY A 86 -2.46 -37.60 -8.52
CA GLY A 86 -2.49 -39.05 -8.29
C GLY A 86 -2.90 -39.94 -9.48
N LYS A 87 -3.14 -39.37 -10.67
CA LYS A 87 -3.22 -40.17 -11.91
C LYS A 87 -1.87 -40.13 -12.64
N HIS A 88 -1.10 -41.20 -12.45
CA HIS A 88 0.07 -41.52 -13.28
C HIS A 88 -0.35 -42.22 -14.57
#